data_AF-A0A175VZ41-F1
#
_entry.id   AF-A0A175VZ41-F1
#
_cell.length_a   1.000
_cell.length_b   1.000
_cell.length_c   1.000
_cell.angle_alpha   90.00
_cell.angle_beta   90.00
_cell.angle_gamma   90.00
#
_symmetry.space_group_name_H-M   'P 1'
#
loop_
_entity.id
_entity.type
_entity.pdbx_description
1 polymer ?
#
loop_
_entity_poly.entity_id
_entity_poly.type
_entity_poly.pdbx_seq_one_letter_code
_entity_poly.pdbx_strand_id
1 'polypeptide(L)'
;MPTPSNLLLASLSAHVMAAIIPVSVGRAGLNFDPAEIRGHMGDVIEFRFWPRNHSVVAGNFENACQPAEDGGFFSGFFPTAPNTVNNQVFRVAITHNNPVPIYCSQNNGQHCKNGMVAVINPGDSGSHTLNAYHRLAGGAGNATSPSGGPFGGEVAQMEGGQGTQISPGSSTSVTTLTTGGPGETSSTTTGTETGTAAATGTPQTSNGADVVAAPAVRLLVAAAAAVFV
;
A
#
# COMPACT_ATOMS: atom_id res chain seq x y z
N MET A 1 -48.36 43.89 34.21
CA MET A 1 -47.20 42.97 34.34
C MET A 1 -46.94 42.38 32.96
N PRO A 2 -45.80 42.65 32.30
CA PRO A 2 -45.50 42.05 31.00
C PRO A 2 -45.03 40.60 31.20
N THR A 3 -45.67 39.67 30.50
CA THR A 3 -45.30 38.24 30.47
C THR A 3 -43.99 38.02 29.71
N PRO A 4 -43.08 37.13 30.16
CA PRO A 4 -41.89 36.79 29.39
C PRO A 4 -42.26 35.83 28.25
N SER A 5 -41.86 36.18 27.04
CA SER A 5 -41.90 35.30 25.86
C SER A 5 -40.75 34.30 25.96
N ASN A 6 -41.07 33.03 26.21
CA ASN A 6 -40.10 31.94 26.14
C ASN A 6 -39.79 31.63 24.68
N LEU A 7 -38.59 31.99 24.22
CA LEU A 7 -38.05 31.62 22.92
C LEU A 7 -37.58 30.17 22.98
N LEU A 8 -38.38 29.24 22.44
CA LEU A 8 -38.00 27.83 22.27
C LEU A 8 -36.92 27.71 21.19
N LEU A 9 -35.68 27.49 21.61
CA LEU A 9 -34.56 27.19 20.72
C LEU A 9 -34.58 25.69 20.39
N ALA A 10 -35.17 25.32 19.25
CA ALA A 10 -35.10 23.95 18.74
C ALA A 10 -33.67 23.68 18.24
N SER A 11 -32.91 22.86 18.97
CA SER A 11 -31.59 22.38 18.56
C SER A 11 -31.73 21.34 17.44
N LEU A 12 -31.36 21.70 16.22
CA LEU A 12 -31.26 20.77 15.09
C LEU A 12 -29.95 19.99 15.21
N SER A 13 -30.03 18.74 15.65
CA SER A 13 -28.89 17.82 15.62
C SER A 13 -28.62 17.40 14.16
N ALA A 14 -27.62 18.03 13.53
CA ALA A 14 -27.10 17.57 12.26
C ALA A 14 -26.37 16.23 12.49
N HIS A 15 -26.94 15.13 11.99
CA HIS A 15 -26.26 13.85 11.95
C HIS A 15 -25.24 13.92 10.82
N VAL A 16 -23.96 14.14 11.17
CA VAL A 16 -22.87 13.97 10.21
C VAL A 16 -22.73 12.47 9.98
N MET A 17 -23.10 12.03 8.78
CA MET A 17 -22.88 10.66 8.34
C MET A 17 -21.38 10.50 8.04
N ALA A 18 -20.76 9.45 8.57
CA ALA A 18 -19.39 9.08 8.22
C ALA A 18 -19.27 8.84 6.71
N ALA A 19 -18.33 9.52 6.05
CA ALA A 19 -18.05 9.29 4.64
C ALA A 19 -17.11 8.09 4.44
N ILE A 20 -17.26 7.40 3.30
CA ILE A 20 -16.27 6.43 2.83
C ILE A 20 -15.38 7.12 1.80
N ILE A 21 -14.07 7.15 2.06
CA ILE A 21 -13.06 7.76 1.21
C ILE A 21 -12.30 6.65 0.47
N PRO A 22 -12.57 6.41 -0.82
CA PRO A 22 -11.89 5.35 -1.56
C PRO A 22 -10.46 5.77 -1.90
N VAL A 23 -9.51 4.85 -1.68
CA VAL A 23 -8.11 4.99 -2.09
C VAL A 23 -7.72 3.79 -2.93
N SER A 24 -7.35 4.04 -4.19
CA SER A 24 -6.79 2.99 -5.04
C SER A 24 -5.33 2.75 -4.67
N VAL A 25 -4.98 1.50 -4.40
CA VAL A 25 -3.63 1.06 -4.08
C VAL A 25 -3.08 0.31 -5.29
N GLY A 26 -2.24 0.99 -6.08
CA GLY A 26 -1.54 0.38 -7.21
C GLY A 26 -2.26 0.40 -8.56
N ARG A 27 -3.33 1.19 -8.74
CA ARG A 27 -4.15 1.18 -9.97
C ARG A 27 -3.35 1.53 -11.22
N ALA A 28 -2.49 2.54 -11.12
CA ALA A 28 -1.73 3.09 -12.23
C ALA A 28 -0.21 3.04 -11.94
N GLY A 29 0.27 1.97 -11.31
CA GLY A 29 1.68 1.77 -10.99
C GLY A 29 1.95 1.73 -9.49
N LEU A 30 3.11 2.23 -9.06
CA LEU A 30 3.51 2.25 -7.65
C LEU A 30 2.97 3.50 -6.95
N ASN A 31 1.64 3.60 -6.79
CA ASN A 31 0.98 4.77 -6.22
C ASN A 31 -0.19 4.43 -5.30
N PHE A 32 -0.52 5.42 -4.47
CA PHE A 32 -1.82 5.58 -3.83
C PHE A 32 -2.57 6.68 -4.57
N ASP A 33 -3.86 6.49 -4.81
CA ASP A 33 -4.70 7.49 -5.48
C ASP A 33 -6.04 7.67 -4.74
N PRO A 34 -6.30 8.84 -4.13
CA PRO A 34 -5.39 9.99 -4.04
C PRO A 34 -4.19 9.72 -3.13
N ALA A 35 -3.07 10.40 -3.38
CA ALA A 35 -1.89 10.34 -2.51
C ALA A 35 -1.98 11.32 -1.31
N GLU A 36 -2.82 12.34 -1.41
CA GLU A 36 -3.22 13.20 -0.29
C GLU A 36 -4.67 12.89 0.06
N ILE A 37 -4.88 12.23 1.20
CA ILE A 37 -6.20 11.75 1.61
C ILE A 37 -6.75 12.72 2.64
N ARG A 38 -7.82 13.45 2.32
CA ARG A 38 -8.46 14.37 3.25
C ARG A 38 -9.75 13.76 3.79
N GLY A 39 -9.87 13.69 5.12
CA GLY A 39 -11.04 13.18 5.80
C GLY A 39 -11.15 13.71 7.22
N HIS A 40 -12.33 13.58 7.81
CA HIS A 40 -12.63 14.05 9.16
C HIS A 40 -12.74 12.88 10.12
N MET A 41 -12.60 13.16 11.42
CA MET A 41 -12.91 12.18 12.47
C MET A 41 -14.28 11.54 12.24
N GLY A 42 -14.31 10.20 12.21
CA GLY A 42 -15.50 9.41 11.93
C GLY A 42 -15.59 8.88 10.50
N ASP A 43 -14.91 9.50 9.53
CA ASP A 43 -14.83 8.98 8.17
C ASP A 43 -14.05 7.65 8.13
N VAL A 44 -14.25 6.87 7.07
CA VAL A 44 -13.56 5.60 6.84
C VAL A 44 -12.80 5.67 5.52
N ILE A 45 -11.50 5.40 5.56
CA ILE A 45 -10.67 5.25 4.37
C ILE A 45 -10.78 3.80 3.91
N GLU A 46 -11.17 3.58 2.66
CA GLU A 46 -11.27 2.26 2.04
C GLU A 46 -10.18 2.06 0.99
N PHE A 47 -9.19 1.24 1.31
CA PHE A 47 -8.10 0.89 0.42
C PHE A 47 -8.51 -0.26 -0.51
N ARG A 48 -8.50 0.01 -1.81
CA ARG A 48 -8.86 -0.93 -2.88
C ARG A 48 -7.60 -1.36 -3.63
N PHE A 49 -7.25 -2.63 -3.55
CA PHE A 49 -5.97 -3.12 -4.07
C PHE A 49 -6.07 -3.54 -5.54
N TRP A 50 -5.19 -2.98 -6.36
CA TRP A 50 -5.05 -3.25 -7.79
C TRP A 50 -3.95 -4.29 -8.05
N PRO A 51 -3.72 -4.72 -9.30
CA PRO A 51 -2.87 -5.86 -9.60
C PRO A 51 -1.47 -5.80 -8.97
N ARG A 52 -0.81 -6.96 -8.89
CA ARG A 52 0.44 -7.21 -8.15
C ARG A 52 0.16 -7.39 -6.67
N ASN A 53 1.14 -7.14 -5.81
CA ASN A 53 1.03 -7.37 -4.38
C ASN A 53 1.35 -6.10 -3.61
N HIS A 54 0.33 -5.48 -3.04
CA HIS A 54 0.44 -4.22 -2.33
C HIS A 54 -0.01 -4.35 -0.88
N SER A 55 0.39 -3.38 -0.07
CA SER A 55 0.05 -3.25 1.34
C SER A 55 -0.07 -1.78 1.69
N VAL A 56 -0.65 -1.51 2.85
CA VAL A 56 -0.72 -0.19 3.46
C VAL A 56 -0.25 -0.30 4.90
N VAL A 57 0.76 0.48 5.26
CA VAL A 57 1.29 0.59 6.62
C VAL A 57 1.23 2.05 7.03
N ALA A 58 0.71 2.34 8.23
CA ALA A 58 0.90 3.63 8.88
C ALA A 58 2.38 3.78 9.27
N GLY A 59 3.03 4.81 8.74
CA GLY A 59 4.46 5.03 8.85
C GLY A 59 4.87 6.09 9.86
N ASN A 60 6.13 6.47 9.78
CA ASN A 60 6.78 7.48 10.60
C ASN A 60 7.32 8.62 9.69
N PHE A 61 7.05 9.89 10.03
CA PHE A 61 7.46 11.04 9.20
C PHE A 61 8.96 11.31 9.24
N GLU A 62 9.64 10.89 10.30
CA GLU A 62 11.07 11.04 10.53
C GLU A 62 11.89 9.90 9.90
N ASN A 63 11.26 8.73 9.70
CA ASN A 63 11.88 7.54 9.14
C ASN A 63 10.96 6.83 8.14
N ALA A 64 10.94 7.33 6.90
CA ALA A 64 10.09 6.77 5.86
C ALA A 64 10.36 5.28 5.60
N CYS A 65 9.32 4.58 5.16
CA CYS A 65 9.32 3.12 4.95
C CYS A 65 9.50 2.29 6.23
N GLN A 66 9.42 2.91 7.41
CA GLN A 66 9.30 2.24 8.70
C GLN A 66 7.89 2.48 9.29
N PRO A 67 7.35 1.52 10.05
CA PRO A 67 6.05 1.67 10.68
C PRO A 67 6.08 2.79 11.73
N ALA A 68 4.90 3.32 12.07
CA ALA A 68 4.73 4.15 13.26
C ALA A 68 5.25 3.40 14.50
N GLU A 69 5.86 4.13 15.45
CA GLU A 69 6.40 3.55 16.68
C GLU A 69 5.30 3.03 17.60
N ASP A 70 4.21 3.80 17.71
CA ASP A 70 3.04 3.49 18.51
C ASP A 70 1.76 3.57 17.67
N GLY A 71 0.88 2.60 17.86
CA GLY A 71 -0.39 2.52 17.15
C GLY A 71 -0.21 2.33 15.64
N GLY A 72 -1.10 2.96 14.87
CA GLY A 72 -1.14 2.81 13.42
C GLY A 72 -1.91 1.57 12.97
N PHE A 73 -1.65 1.17 11.73
CA PHE A 73 -2.34 0.07 11.08
C PHE A 73 -1.44 -0.59 10.04
N PHE A 74 -1.77 -1.84 9.74
CA PHE A 74 -1.21 -2.59 8.64
C PHE A 74 -2.32 -3.37 7.97
N SER A 75 -2.40 -3.30 6.65
CA SER A 75 -3.40 -4.04 5.89
C SER A 75 -3.05 -5.52 5.72
N GLY A 76 -1.79 -5.92 5.93
CA GLY A 76 -1.28 -7.13 5.28
C GLY A 76 -1.04 -6.93 3.79
N PHE A 77 -0.74 -8.01 3.08
CA PHE A 77 -0.50 -8.00 1.64
C PHE A 77 -1.72 -8.53 0.87
N PHE A 78 -2.13 -7.82 -0.18
CA PHE A 78 -3.26 -8.16 -1.05
C PHE A 78 -2.77 -8.51 -2.46
N PRO A 79 -2.41 -9.78 -2.73
CA PRO A 79 -2.07 -10.22 -4.07
C PRO A 79 -3.31 -10.17 -4.97
N THR A 80 -3.19 -9.48 -6.09
CA THR A 80 -4.29 -9.19 -7.02
C THR A 80 -3.88 -9.53 -8.44
N ALA A 81 -4.75 -10.22 -9.16
CA ALA A 81 -4.49 -10.65 -10.53
C ALA A 81 -4.36 -9.47 -11.50
N PRO A 82 -3.64 -9.62 -12.63
CA PRO A 82 -3.60 -8.61 -13.69
C PRO A 82 -5.00 -8.19 -14.15
N ASN A 83 -5.16 -6.89 -14.42
CA ASN A 83 -6.40 -6.28 -14.93
C ASN A 83 -7.65 -6.46 -14.03
N THR A 84 -7.47 -6.77 -12.75
CA THR A 84 -8.56 -6.86 -11.77
C THR A 84 -8.32 -5.95 -10.57
N VAL A 85 -9.34 -5.83 -9.72
CA VAL A 85 -9.23 -5.30 -8.36
C VAL A 85 -9.46 -6.44 -7.38
N ASN A 86 -8.82 -6.41 -6.21
CA ASN A 86 -9.02 -7.40 -5.17
C ASN A 86 -10.49 -7.37 -4.71
N ASN A 87 -11.07 -8.54 -4.45
CA ASN A 87 -12.44 -8.64 -3.93
C ASN A 87 -12.52 -8.26 -2.45
N GLN A 88 -11.39 -8.07 -1.78
CA GLN A 88 -11.31 -7.55 -0.42
C GLN A 88 -10.73 -6.12 -0.42
N VAL A 89 -11.16 -5.35 0.56
CA VAL A 89 -10.65 -4.01 0.89
C VAL A 89 -10.12 -3.99 2.30
N PHE A 90 -9.27 -3.00 2.59
CA PHE A 90 -8.88 -2.68 3.97
C PHE A 90 -9.47 -1.33 4.36
N ARG A 91 -10.18 -1.28 5.48
CA ARG A 91 -10.88 -0.08 5.97
C ARG A 91 -10.25 0.41 7.26
N VAL A 92 -9.97 1.71 7.33
CA VAL A 92 -9.42 2.37 8.51
C VAL A 92 -10.30 3.55 8.88
N ALA A 93 -10.79 3.59 10.12
CA ALA A 93 -11.53 4.73 10.64
C ALA A 93 -10.56 5.88 10.98
N ILE A 94 -10.92 7.10 10.60
CA ILE A 94 -10.19 8.30 11.02
C ILE A 94 -10.60 8.63 12.45
N THR A 95 -9.71 8.40 13.41
CA THR A 95 -9.96 8.65 14.85
C THR A 95 -9.39 9.98 15.32
N HIS A 96 -8.59 10.64 14.49
CA HIS A 96 -8.01 11.96 14.75
C HIS A 96 -7.70 12.68 13.43
N ASN A 97 -7.61 14.01 13.47
CA ASN A 97 -7.32 14.82 12.27
C ASN A 97 -5.81 15.05 12.04
N ASN A 98 -4.93 14.51 12.89
CA ASN A 98 -3.47 14.68 12.72
C ASN A 98 -2.98 14.00 11.43
N PRO A 99 -1.94 14.55 10.77
CA PRO A 99 -1.35 13.93 9.59
C PRO A 99 -0.82 12.51 9.89
N VAL A 100 -1.05 11.56 8.98
CA VAL A 100 -0.52 10.19 9.07
C VAL A 100 0.16 9.82 7.76
N PRO A 101 1.47 9.54 7.72
CA PRO A 101 2.12 9.04 6.53
C PRO A 101 1.78 7.57 6.35
N ILE A 102 1.59 7.13 5.11
CA ILE A 102 1.37 5.73 4.78
C ILE A 102 2.29 5.29 3.64
N TYR A 103 2.66 4.01 3.63
CA TYR A 103 3.51 3.45 2.57
C TYR A 103 3.12 2.02 2.23
N CYS A 104 3.57 1.55 1.07
CA CYS A 104 3.53 0.13 0.72
C CYS A 104 4.84 -0.55 1.11
N SER A 105 4.75 -1.60 1.93
CA SER A 105 5.89 -2.32 2.49
C SER A 105 6.46 -3.43 1.59
N GLN A 106 6.06 -3.49 0.32
CA GLN A 106 6.53 -4.47 -0.65
C GLN A 106 7.95 -4.16 -1.12
N ASN A 107 8.91 -5.02 -0.75
CA ASN A 107 10.31 -4.87 -1.14
C ASN A 107 10.62 -5.46 -2.53
N ASN A 108 9.80 -6.37 -3.07
CA ASN A 108 9.93 -6.77 -4.47
C ASN A 108 9.52 -5.60 -5.39
N GLY A 109 10.51 -4.94 -6.00
CA GLY A 109 10.29 -3.69 -6.74
C GLY A 109 10.33 -2.42 -5.87
N GLN A 110 10.72 -2.55 -4.59
CA GLN A 110 10.99 -1.45 -3.66
C GLN A 110 9.92 -0.35 -3.64
N HIS A 111 8.66 -0.74 -3.39
CA HIS A 111 7.50 0.13 -3.59
C HIS A 111 7.63 1.46 -2.84
N CYS A 112 7.89 1.44 -1.53
CA CYS A 112 8.02 2.66 -0.73
C CYS A 112 9.15 3.59 -1.23
N LYS A 113 10.36 3.05 -1.39
CA LYS A 113 11.53 3.84 -1.84
C LYS A 113 11.33 4.42 -3.24
N ASN A 114 10.56 3.73 -4.08
CA ASN A 114 10.21 4.17 -5.42
C ASN A 114 8.97 5.10 -5.46
N GLY A 115 8.52 5.61 -4.31
CA GLY A 115 7.47 6.64 -4.24
C GLY A 115 6.07 6.14 -3.94
N MET A 116 5.88 4.86 -3.62
CA MET A 116 4.57 4.36 -3.18
C MET A 116 4.30 4.74 -1.72
N VAL A 117 4.03 6.02 -1.54
CA VAL A 117 3.71 6.69 -0.29
C VAL A 117 2.51 7.62 -0.45
N ALA A 118 1.82 7.88 0.64
CA ALA A 118 0.72 8.85 0.71
C ALA A 118 0.69 9.46 2.11
N VAL A 119 -0.13 10.50 2.27
CA VAL A 119 -0.37 11.12 3.57
C VAL A 119 -1.87 11.33 3.76
N ILE A 120 -2.38 10.87 4.90
CA ILE A 120 -3.72 11.18 5.39
C ILE A 120 -3.64 12.51 6.12
N ASN A 121 -4.55 13.43 5.82
CA ASN A 121 -4.64 14.78 6.36
C ASN A 121 -3.29 15.51 6.39
N PRO A 122 -2.57 15.63 5.26
CA PRO A 122 -1.29 16.32 5.21
C PRO A 122 -1.42 17.78 5.66
N GLY A 123 -0.36 18.29 6.30
CA GLY A 123 -0.22 19.73 6.51
C GLY A 123 0.07 20.45 5.19
N ASP A 124 -0.18 21.76 5.14
CA ASP A 124 0.07 22.57 3.93
C ASP A 124 1.56 22.93 3.77
N SER A 125 2.37 22.78 4.82
CA SER A 125 3.81 23.04 4.80
C SER A 125 4.56 22.23 5.86
N GLY A 126 5.89 22.25 5.81
CA GLY A 126 6.75 21.56 6.78
C GLY A 126 6.99 20.07 6.49
N SER A 127 7.34 19.32 7.53
CA SER A 127 7.72 17.90 7.45
C SER A 127 6.55 16.95 7.22
N HIS A 128 5.32 17.36 7.54
CA HIS A 128 4.12 16.51 7.45
C HIS A 128 3.35 16.67 6.13
N THR A 129 4.07 17.01 5.05
CA THR A 129 3.54 17.13 3.69
C THR A 129 3.81 15.85 2.90
N LEU A 130 3.02 15.58 1.86
CA LEU A 130 3.32 14.49 0.93
C LEU A 130 4.70 14.66 0.29
N ASN A 131 5.05 15.88 -0.14
CA ASN A 131 6.33 16.15 -0.77
C ASN A 131 7.52 15.85 0.15
N ALA A 132 7.46 16.26 1.42
CA ALA A 132 8.50 15.97 2.40
C ALA A 132 8.66 14.45 2.60
N TYR A 133 7.55 13.73 2.75
CA TYR A 133 7.58 12.29 2.95
C TYR A 133 8.09 11.53 1.72
N HIS A 134 7.70 11.95 0.51
CA HIS A 134 8.16 11.37 -0.76
C HIS A 134 9.67 11.54 -0.95
N ARG A 135 10.23 12.70 -0.56
CA ARG A 135 11.68 12.93 -0.57
C ARG A 135 12.41 12.02 0.41
N LEU A 136 11.87 11.84 1.62
CA LEU A 136 12.47 10.99 2.64
C LEU A 136 12.46 9.51 2.20
N ALA A 137 11.34 9.05 1.63
CA ALA A 137 11.20 7.68 1.13
C ALA A 137 12.25 7.34 0.05
N GLY A 138 12.56 8.27 -0.87
CA GLY A 138 13.58 8.06 -1.89
C GLY A 138 14.99 7.77 -1.35
N GLY A 139 15.29 8.25 -0.14
CA GLY A 139 16.55 7.98 0.57
C GLY A 139 16.53 6.75 1.48
N ALA A 140 15.37 6.12 1.67
CA ALA A 140 15.20 5.06 2.65
C ALA A 140 15.89 3.74 2.25
N GLY A 141 16.03 2.85 3.24
CA GLY A 141 16.43 1.45 3.03
C GLY A 141 15.26 0.58 2.56
N ASN A 142 15.31 -0.71 2.86
CA ASN A 142 14.17 -1.60 2.65
C ASN A 142 13.00 -1.19 3.55
N ALA A 143 11.79 -1.33 3.03
CA ALA A 143 10.58 -1.10 3.80
C ALA A 143 10.35 -2.21 4.82
N THR A 144 9.93 -1.84 6.03
CA THR A 144 9.59 -2.81 7.08
C THR A 144 8.11 -3.16 7.00
N SER A 145 7.78 -4.45 7.07
CA SER A 145 6.40 -4.91 7.23
C SER A 145 6.17 -5.31 8.68
N PRO A 146 5.15 -4.76 9.37
CA PRO A 146 4.75 -5.27 10.67
C PRO A 146 4.41 -6.77 10.63
N SER A 147 4.70 -7.49 11.71
CA SER A 147 4.33 -8.90 11.88
C SER A 147 2.89 -9.04 12.39
N GLY A 148 2.29 -10.22 12.22
CA GLY A 148 0.98 -10.56 12.84
C GLY A 148 -0.25 -10.38 11.93
N GLY A 149 -0.04 -10.02 10.66
CA GLY A 149 -1.15 -9.82 9.71
C GLY A 149 -1.82 -8.45 9.86
N PRO A 150 -3.05 -8.30 9.31
CA PRO A 150 -3.74 -7.01 9.35
C PRO A 150 -4.10 -6.57 10.77
N PHE A 151 -3.91 -5.29 11.09
CA PHE A 151 -4.34 -4.67 12.35
C PHE A 151 -4.64 -3.17 12.17
N GLY A 152 -5.33 -2.56 13.14
CA GLY A 152 -5.65 -1.12 13.13
C GLY A 152 -6.71 -0.72 12.10
N GLY A 153 -7.39 -1.70 11.52
CA GLY A 153 -8.48 -1.57 10.57
C GLY A 153 -9.16 -2.92 10.36
N GLU A 154 -10.07 -3.00 9.40
CA GLU A 154 -10.79 -4.22 9.08
C GLU A 154 -10.58 -4.63 7.61
N VAL A 155 -10.49 -5.95 7.38
CA VAL A 155 -10.55 -6.50 6.02
C VAL A 155 -12.01 -6.85 5.73
N ALA A 156 -12.59 -6.25 4.70
CA ALA A 156 -13.98 -6.45 4.30
C ALA A 156 -14.07 -6.91 2.84
N GLN A 157 -15.22 -7.49 2.44
CA GLN A 157 -15.50 -7.70 1.03
C GLN A 157 -15.80 -6.35 0.36
N MET A 158 -15.34 -6.18 -0.88
CA MET A 158 -15.64 -4.99 -1.66
C MET A 158 -17.11 -5.01 -2.10
N GLU A 159 -17.92 -4.11 -1.55
CA GLU A 159 -19.31 -3.95 -1.99
C GLU A 159 -19.35 -3.43 -3.43
N GLY A 160 -20.08 -4.12 -4.31
CA GLY A 160 -20.10 -3.84 -5.75
C GLY A 160 -18.89 -4.37 -6.54
N GLY A 161 -17.94 -5.04 -5.86
CA GLY A 161 -16.81 -5.72 -6.48
C GLY A 161 -17.18 -7.12 -6.96
N GLN A 162 -17.97 -7.22 -8.05
CA GLN A 162 -17.81 -8.40 -8.90
C GLN A 162 -16.38 -8.33 -9.43
N GLY A 163 -15.61 -9.41 -9.27
CA GLY A 163 -14.37 -9.62 -10.01
C GLY A 163 -14.69 -9.56 -11.50
N THR A 164 -14.77 -8.35 -12.03
CA THR A 164 -15.33 -8.09 -13.35
C THR A 164 -14.18 -8.35 -14.30
N GLN A 165 -14.17 -9.55 -14.88
CA GLN A 165 -13.34 -9.81 -16.05
C GLN A 165 -13.67 -8.75 -17.10
N ILE A 166 -12.70 -7.89 -17.40
CA ILE A 166 -12.74 -7.08 -18.61
C ILE A 166 -12.49 -8.05 -19.77
N SER A 167 -13.56 -8.70 -20.25
CA SER A 167 -13.49 -9.55 -21.44
C SER A 167 -13.51 -8.67 -22.68
N PRO A 168 -12.52 -8.77 -23.58
CA PRO A 168 -12.58 -8.11 -24.87
C PRO A 168 -13.41 -8.97 -25.83
N GLY A 169 -14.56 -8.45 -26.25
CA GLY A 169 -15.05 -8.58 -27.61
C GLY A 169 -15.69 -9.90 -28.06
N SER A 170 -16.82 -9.72 -28.74
CA SER A 170 -17.21 -10.45 -29.95
C SER A 170 -17.88 -11.84 -29.81
N SER A 171 -19.20 -11.74 -29.72
CA SER A 171 -20.15 -12.13 -30.79
C SER A 171 -20.45 -13.63 -31.01
N THR A 172 -21.74 -13.91 -30.74
CA THR A 172 -22.66 -14.74 -31.54
C THR A 172 -22.70 -16.23 -31.25
N SER A 173 -23.75 -16.59 -30.48
CA SER A 173 -24.31 -17.93 -30.34
C SER A 173 -24.74 -18.52 -31.68
N VAL A 174 -24.27 -19.72 -32.00
CA VAL A 174 -25.02 -20.70 -32.80
C VAL A 174 -24.72 -22.11 -32.29
N THR A 175 -25.76 -22.78 -31.80
CA THR A 175 -25.79 -24.20 -31.41
C THR A 175 -26.21 -25.02 -32.62
N THR A 176 -25.44 -26.03 -33.03
CA THR A 176 -25.99 -27.23 -33.69
C THR A 176 -25.06 -28.44 -33.48
N LEU A 177 -25.61 -29.49 -32.86
CA LEU A 177 -25.05 -30.85 -32.76
C LEU A 177 -25.05 -31.55 -34.13
N THR A 178 -23.99 -32.30 -34.48
CA THR A 178 -24.13 -33.70 -34.97
C THR A 178 -22.79 -34.46 -35.04
N THR A 179 -22.73 -35.52 -34.23
CA THR A 179 -22.17 -36.89 -34.37
C THR A 179 -21.27 -37.27 -35.57
N GLY A 180 -20.13 -37.94 -35.29
CA GLY A 180 -19.59 -39.00 -36.17
C GLY A 180 -18.07 -39.29 -36.11
N GLY A 181 -17.67 -40.35 -35.39
CA GLY A 181 -16.63 -41.32 -35.83
C GLY A 181 -15.15 -41.14 -35.42
N PRO A 182 -14.49 -42.13 -34.78
CA PRO A 182 -13.07 -42.13 -34.44
C PRO A 182 -12.21 -42.93 -35.44
N GLY A 183 -10.91 -42.60 -35.53
CA GLY A 183 -9.91 -43.30 -36.35
C GLY A 183 -8.51 -43.20 -35.75
N GLU A 184 -7.86 -44.35 -35.64
CA GLU A 184 -6.62 -44.75 -34.95
C GLU A 184 -5.33 -44.03 -35.36
N THR A 185 -4.32 -43.97 -34.48
CA THR A 185 -3.11 -44.86 -34.52
C THR A 185 -2.01 -44.42 -33.53
N SER A 186 -1.62 -45.38 -32.67
CA SER A 186 -0.36 -45.68 -31.96
C SER A 186 0.91 -44.86 -32.31
N SER A 187 1.90 -44.63 -31.43
CA SER A 187 2.64 -45.67 -30.68
C SER A 187 3.65 -45.09 -29.68
N THR A 188 3.91 -45.93 -28.67
CA THR A 188 4.70 -45.86 -27.43
C THR A 188 6.23 -45.92 -27.63
N THR A 189 7.04 -45.28 -26.76
CA THR A 189 8.03 -45.99 -25.90
C THR A 189 8.78 -45.10 -24.90
N THR A 190 8.95 -45.69 -23.72
CA THR A 190 9.53 -45.23 -22.46
C THR A 190 11.04 -45.52 -22.40
N GLY A 191 11.82 -44.73 -21.65
CA GLY A 191 13.22 -45.05 -21.32
C GLY A 191 13.78 -44.16 -20.22
N THR A 192 13.66 -44.63 -18.97
CA THR A 192 14.34 -44.16 -17.75
C THR A 192 15.75 -44.74 -17.71
N GLU A 193 16.81 -43.97 -17.40
CA GLU A 193 17.99 -44.45 -16.63
C GLU A 193 18.72 -43.31 -15.89
N THR A 194 19.13 -43.64 -14.66
CA THR A 194 19.84 -42.86 -13.63
C THR A 194 21.35 -43.09 -13.75
N GLY A 195 22.19 -42.08 -13.48
CA GLY A 195 23.66 -42.26 -13.45
C GLY A 195 24.45 -41.14 -12.78
N THR A 196 24.88 -41.40 -11.55
CA THR A 196 25.78 -40.65 -10.64
C THR A 196 27.23 -40.63 -11.12
N ALA A 197 27.98 -39.52 -10.94
CA ALA A 197 29.35 -39.50 -10.37
C ALA A 197 30.04 -38.13 -10.49
N ALA A 198 30.81 -37.81 -9.45
CA ALA A 198 31.54 -36.57 -9.17
C ALA A 198 32.95 -36.53 -9.81
N ALA A 199 33.53 -35.32 -9.96
CA ALA A 199 34.92 -34.99 -9.58
C ALA A 199 35.30 -33.53 -9.93
N THR A 200 35.57 -32.74 -8.88
CA THR A 200 36.79 -31.97 -8.58
C THR A 200 37.52 -31.18 -9.69
N GLY A 201 37.66 -29.86 -9.48
CA GLY A 201 38.66 -29.00 -10.11
C GLY A 201 38.72 -27.60 -9.47
N THR A 202 39.84 -27.30 -8.79
CA THR A 202 40.17 -26.17 -7.89
C THR A 202 40.68 -24.90 -8.65
N PRO A 203 41.06 -23.78 -7.99
CA PRO A 203 40.67 -22.41 -8.40
C PRO A 203 41.83 -21.52 -8.92
N GLN A 204 41.52 -20.33 -9.46
CA GLN A 204 42.49 -19.26 -9.66
C GLN A 204 41.98 -17.86 -9.26
N THR A 205 42.89 -17.19 -8.56
CA THR A 205 42.98 -15.83 -8.01
C THR A 205 43.13 -14.74 -9.10
N SER A 206 42.70 -13.49 -8.84
CA SER A 206 43.59 -12.32 -8.66
C SER A 206 42.94 -10.95 -8.91
N ASN A 207 43.42 -9.96 -8.14
CA ASN A 207 43.38 -8.48 -8.31
C ASN A 207 42.06 -7.77 -7.92
N GLY A 208 42.04 -6.68 -7.15
CA GLY A 208 43.06 -5.81 -6.58
C GLY A 208 42.36 -4.72 -5.73
N ALA A 209 43.03 -4.24 -4.70
CA ALA A 209 42.56 -3.22 -3.77
C ALA A 209 42.72 -1.81 -4.34
N ASP A 210 41.78 -0.90 -4.03
CA ASP A 210 42.07 0.52 -3.90
C ASP A 210 41.18 1.12 -2.79
N VAL A 211 41.75 2.08 -2.09
CA VAL A 211 41.45 2.59 -0.75
C VAL A 211 41.14 4.07 -0.90
N VAL A 212 39.95 4.54 -0.50
CA VAL A 212 39.75 5.97 -0.26
C VAL A 212 38.92 6.17 1.01
N ALA A 213 39.63 6.62 2.04
CA ALA A 213 39.10 7.24 3.26
C ALA A 213 38.98 8.76 3.05
N ALA A 214 38.01 9.42 3.69
CA ALA A 214 38.07 10.77 4.31
C ALA A 214 36.64 11.17 4.81
N PRO A 215 36.46 12.24 5.63
CA PRO A 215 36.31 12.10 7.08
C PRO A 215 35.02 12.73 7.64
N ALA A 216 34.80 12.51 8.94
CA ALA A 216 33.75 13.10 9.75
C ALA A 216 33.74 14.64 9.75
N VAL A 217 32.54 15.23 9.63
CA VAL A 217 32.27 16.64 9.96
C VAL A 217 31.26 16.66 11.12
N ARG A 218 31.73 17.08 12.29
CA ARG A 218 30.91 17.51 13.41
C ARG A 218 30.57 18.99 13.20
N LEU A 219 29.29 19.32 13.16
CA LEU A 219 28.82 20.70 13.25
C LEU A 219 28.10 20.88 14.60
N LEU A 220 28.71 21.73 15.43
CA LEU A 220 28.15 22.27 16.66
C LEU A 220 27.39 23.56 16.30
N VAL A 221 26.10 23.65 16.58
CA VAL A 221 25.37 24.93 16.59
C VAL A 221 24.61 25.05 17.90
N ALA A 222 24.67 26.26 18.43
CA ALA A 222 24.43 26.68 19.78
C ALA A 222 22.97 26.62 20.24
N ALA A 223 22.83 26.45 21.55
CA ALA A 223 21.63 26.80 22.30
C ALA A 223 21.38 28.32 22.25
N ALA A 224 20.13 28.71 22.02
CA ALA A 224 19.61 30.02 22.39
C ALA A 224 18.31 29.80 23.15
N ALA A 225 18.35 30.03 24.46
CA ALA A 225 17.17 30.23 25.28
C ALA A 225 16.69 31.67 25.08
N ALA A 226 15.41 31.85 24.77
CA ALA A 226 14.74 33.13 24.89
C ALA A 226 13.37 32.87 25.54
N VAL A 227 13.30 33.18 26.82
CA VAL A 227 12.06 33.41 27.57
C VAL A 227 11.60 34.82 27.23
N PHE A 228 10.35 34.98 26.79
CA PHE A 228 9.64 36.27 26.82
C PHE A 228 8.18 36.01 27.20
N VAL A 229 7.86 36.53 28.40
CA VAL A 229 6.55 36.86 29.01
C VAL A 229 5.55 35.73 29.19
#